data_AF-A0A7R8D6I5-F1
#
_entry.id   AF-A0A7R8D6I5-F1
#
_cell.length_a   1.000
_cell.length_b   1.000
_cell.length_c   1.000
_cell.angle_alpha   90.00
_cell.angle_beta   90.00
_cell.angle_gamma   90.00
#
_symmetry.space_group_name_H-M   'P 1'
#
loop_
_entity.id
_entity.type
_entity.pdbx_description
1 polymer ?
#
loop_
_entity_poly.entity_id
_entity_poly.type
_entity_poly.pdbx_seq_one_letter_code
_entity_poly.pdbx_strand_id
1 'polypeptide(L)'
;MRFQHLIPFLIFGIFSTLVDGSENEDNKDHSTGKKKEKVFSLFSVVQFRNTVCAIGSGASRIRNGTCLKQSECADRGGSGRANCASGYPKFFNKTNIFAYFCFLCLGFGVCCFFAIQTCGSVARENCTYIQNPGFPTPYRVLTPCSYTIQRCSNNVCRLRLDFEMFTTFEPAGTIETDDGGVCNPRWDQFSVQNLNTGNPMNSIIPVICGENTGQHIYIDIGNQDGDSASLNFAFRQEQRDRVWDIKVTQIPCNTIDDPPAGCLQYLKGTSGRFTTFNFNILSSQHLGNQNYRICIRRELGHCCIQYIPCANEANSFSIGGTNLKSAVDTDCSTDYINIPNASNTCGGANLSQRFCSKMGILGFFNNANANTEVCCKYNY
;
A
#
# COMPACT_ATOMS: atom_id res chain seq x y z
N MET A 1 30.49 55.08 16.66
CA MET A 1 31.48 54.57 15.70
C MET A 1 30.73 53.88 14.57
N ARG A 2 30.91 54.40 13.34
CA ARG A 2 30.39 53.82 12.10
C ARG A 2 31.20 52.56 11.77
N PHE A 3 30.54 51.50 11.30
CA PHE A 3 31.13 50.58 10.32
C PHE A 3 30.07 50.18 9.30
N GLN A 4 30.53 50.08 8.07
CA GLN A 4 29.81 50.21 6.81
C GLN A 4 30.17 49.00 5.93
N HIS A 5 29.29 48.64 4.99
CA HIS A 5 29.51 47.78 3.79
C HIS A 5 29.50 46.24 4.00
N LEU A 6 28.91 45.40 3.14
CA LEU A 6 28.51 45.48 1.72
C LEU A 6 27.33 44.52 1.43
N ILE A 7 26.39 44.95 0.57
CA ILE A 7 25.29 44.16 -0.03
C ILE A 7 25.69 43.84 -1.49
N PRO A 8 25.55 42.61 -2.01
CA PRO A 8 25.73 42.36 -3.44
C PRO A 8 24.44 42.66 -4.21
N PHE A 9 24.56 43.55 -5.18
CA PHE A 9 23.55 43.87 -6.19
C PHE A 9 23.25 42.65 -7.08
N LEU A 10 21.98 42.23 -7.14
CA LEU A 10 21.47 41.35 -8.20
C LEU A 10 20.88 42.23 -9.31
N ILE A 11 21.49 42.14 -10.49
CA ILE A 11 21.08 42.81 -11.71
C ILE A 11 19.79 42.16 -12.22
N PHE A 12 18.68 42.90 -12.20
CA PHE A 12 17.44 42.58 -12.91
C PHE A 12 17.64 42.90 -14.41
N GLY A 13 17.71 41.87 -15.25
CA GLY A 13 17.65 42.00 -16.69
C GLY A 13 16.22 41.83 -17.18
N ILE A 14 15.61 42.95 -17.59
CA ILE A 14 14.33 43.02 -18.29
C ILE A 14 14.52 42.45 -19.70
N PHE A 15 13.75 41.43 -20.08
CA PHE A 15 13.53 41.08 -21.49
C PHE A 15 12.10 41.43 -21.87
N SER A 16 11.98 42.39 -22.78
CA SER A 16 10.79 42.69 -23.58
C SER A 16 11.25 42.79 -25.04
N THR A 17 10.28 42.68 -25.96
CA THR A 17 10.36 42.76 -27.44
C THR A 17 10.70 41.43 -28.13
N LEU A 18 10.00 40.94 -29.17
CA LEU A 18 8.89 41.39 -30.01
C LEU A 18 8.22 40.14 -30.63
N VAL A 19 6.89 40.13 -30.71
CA VAL A 19 6.11 39.29 -31.63
C VAL A 19 5.32 40.27 -32.48
N ASP A 20 5.58 40.32 -33.78
CA ASP A 20 4.58 40.44 -34.84
C ASP A 20 5.24 40.50 -36.22
N GLY A 21 4.55 39.95 -37.22
CA GLY A 21 4.93 40.02 -38.62
C GLY A 21 4.22 38.98 -39.50
N SER A 22 2.96 39.27 -39.86
CA SER A 22 2.31 38.85 -41.12
C SER A 22 3.10 39.44 -42.33
N GLU A 23 3.03 39.01 -43.60
CA GLU A 23 1.91 38.58 -44.45
C GLU A 23 2.51 38.06 -45.80
N ASN A 24 1.85 37.06 -46.42
CA ASN A 24 1.52 36.81 -47.84
C ASN A 24 2.46 36.88 -49.10
N GLU A 25 2.11 35.93 -49.99
CA GLU A 25 2.00 35.92 -51.48
C GLU A 25 3.00 35.20 -52.41
N ASP A 26 2.40 34.52 -53.40
CA ASP A 26 2.85 33.51 -54.37
C ASP A 26 3.80 34.03 -55.48
N ASN A 27 4.73 33.18 -55.96
CA ASN A 27 4.87 32.91 -57.42
C ASN A 27 5.73 31.65 -57.74
N LYS A 28 5.46 31.08 -58.92
CA LYS A 28 5.80 29.75 -59.46
C LYS A 28 7.24 29.55 -60.01
N ASP A 29 7.64 28.27 -59.93
CA ASP A 29 8.39 27.40 -60.87
C ASP A 29 9.86 27.71 -61.24
N HIS A 30 10.79 26.81 -60.87
CA HIS A 30 11.54 25.98 -61.82
C HIS A 30 12.48 24.99 -61.10
N SER A 31 12.47 23.76 -61.58
CA SER A 31 13.35 22.63 -61.23
C SER A 31 14.86 22.97 -61.27
N THR A 32 15.62 22.48 -60.28
CA THR A 32 16.88 21.74 -60.51
C THR A 32 17.38 21.14 -59.20
N GLY A 33 17.73 19.86 -59.24
CA GLY A 33 18.07 19.06 -58.07
C GLY A 33 19.30 19.55 -57.30
N LYS A 34 19.13 19.77 -55.99
CA LYS A 34 20.20 19.74 -54.99
C LYS A 34 19.83 18.76 -53.90
N LYS A 35 20.81 17.91 -53.56
CA LYS A 35 20.74 16.83 -52.58
C LYS A 35 19.99 17.28 -51.33
N LYS A 36 18.92 16.55 -50.96
CA LYS A 36 18.29 16.65 -49.64
C LYS A 36 19.37 16.38 -48.60
N GLU A 37 19.82 17.42 -47.93
CA GLU A 37 20.41 17.28 -46.61
C GLU A 37 19.33 16.63 -45.74
N LYS A 38 19.58 15.37 -45.37
CA LYS A 38 18.80 14.69 -44.36
C LYS A 38 19.05 15.45 -43.07
N VAL A 39 18.13 16.34 -42.71
CA VAL A 39 18.05 16.90 -41.37
C VAL A 39 17.89 15.70 -40.45
N PHE A 40 18.98 15.29 -39.80
CA PHE A 40 18.92 14.29 -38.74
C PHE A 40 18.07 14.89 -37.63
N SER A 41 16.90 14.29 -37.45
CA SER A 41 16.02 14.57 -36.33
C SER A 41 16.78 14.26 -35.04
N LEU A 42 17.33 15.30 -34.41
CA LEU A 42 18.14 15.28 -33.19
C LEU A 42 17.30 14.99 -31.92
N PHE A 43 16.15 14.31 -32.05
CA PHE A 43 15.42 13.81 -30.90
C PHE A 43 16.15 12.58 -30.36
N SER A 44 17.11 12.80 -29.47
CA SER A 44 17.60 11.74 -28.59
C SER A 44 16.42 11.29 -27.73
N VAL A 45 15.79 10.17 -28.11
CA VAL A 45 14.76 9.54 -27.28
C VAL A 45 15.46 9.02 -26.03
N VAL A 46 15.43 9.80 -24.95
CA VAL A 46 15.91 9.34 -23.65
C VAL A 46 14.98 8.21 -23.20
N GLN A 47 15.53 7.01 -23.08
CA GLN A 47 14.86 5.86 -22.48
C GLN A 47 15.49 5.59 -21.12
N PHE A 48 14.65 5.49 -20.11
CA PHE A 48 15.04 5.09 -18.76
C PHE A 48 14.08 4.00 -18.28
N ARG A 49 14.52 3.24 -17.27
CA ARG A 49 13.68 2.19 -16.68
C ARG A 49 12.64 2.82 -15.77
N ASN A 50 11.39 2.39 -15.90
CA ASN A 50 10.32 2.75 -14.99
C ASN A 50 10.66 2.14 -13.62
N THR A 51 10.93 3.01 -12.66
CA THR A 51 11.36 2.64 -11.30
C THR A 51 10.47 3.35 -10.30
N VAL A 52 10.34 2.77 -9.10
CA VAL A 52 9.61 3.41 -8.01
C VAL A 52 10.35 4.68 -7.61
N CYS A 53 9.61 5.76 -7.42
CA CYS A 53 10.10 7.05 -6.95
C CYS A 53 9.23 7.55 -5.80
N ALA A 54 9.72 8.52 -5.05
CA ALA A 54 9.02 9.09 -3.90
C ALA A 54 8.48 10.49 -4.21
N ILE A 55 7.32 10.79 -3.64
CA ILE A 55 6.62 12.06 -3.74
C ILE A 55 6.40 12.59 -2.32
N GLY A 56 6.75 13.87 -2.13
CA GLY A 56 6.66 14.55 -0.84
C GLY A 56 8.03 14.85 -0.25
N SER A 57 8.08 15.88 0.60
CA SER A 57 9.26 16.28 1.36
C SER A 57 8.82 16.76 2.75
N GLY A 58 9.70 16.62 3.75
CA GLY A 58 9.47 17.12 5.11
C GLY A 58 8.37 16.37 5.87
N ALA A 59 7.45 17.11 6.51
CA ALA A 59 6.38 16.57 7.38
C ALA A 59 5.20 15.93 6.63
N SER A 60 5.20 15.95 5.28
CA SER A 60 4.17 15.32 4.46
C SER A 60 4.42 13.82 4.30
N ARG A 61 3.37 12.99 4.30
CA ARG A 61 3.51 11.54 4.07
C ARG A 61 4.21 11.28 2.74
N ILE A 62 5.30 10.51 2.77
CA ILE A 62 6.03 10.09 1.58
C ILE A 62 5.17 9.09 0.82
N ARG A 63 4.84 9.40 -0.44
CA ARG A 63 4.05 8.53 -1.32
C ARG A 63 4.94 7.93 -2.40
N ASN A 64 4.68 6.69 -2.78
CA ASN A 64 5.34 6.09 -3.93
C ASN A 64 4.62 6.49 -5.22
N GLY A 65 5.39 6.77 -6.27
CA GLY A 65 4.94 6.85 -7.64
C GLY A 65 5.84 6.02 -8.57
N THR A 66 5.59 6.13 -9.87
CA THR A 66 6.39 5.48 -10.91
C THR A 66 7.11 6.53 -11.73
N CYS A 67 8.41 6.39 -11.90
CA CYS A 67 9.20 7.31 -12.72
C CYS A 67 8.86 7.10 -14.21
N LEU A 68 8.22 8.09 -14.83
CA LEU A 68 7.77 8.08 -16.22
C LEU A 68 8.13 9.39 -16.92
N LYS A 69 8.05 9.42 -18.25
CA LYS A 69 8.09 10.70 -18.98
C LYS A 69 6.86 11.53 -18.64
N GLN A 70 6.96 12.85 -18.70
CA GLN A 70 5.82 13.73 -18.41
C GLN A 70 4.61 13.44 -19.30
N SER A 71 4.83 13.25 -20.61
CA SER A 71 3.76 12.91 -21.55
C SER A 71 3.16 11.54 -21.23
N GLU A 72 4.00 10.52 -21.02
CA GLU A 72 3.57 9.16 -20.69
C GLU A 72 2.78 9.11 -19.38
N CYS A 73 3.17 9.90 -18.39
CA CYS A 73 2.44 10.02 -17.13
C CYS A 73 1.03 10.56 -17.35
N ALA A 74 0.90 11.64 -18.13
CA ALA A 74 -0.38 12.27 -18.45
C ALA A 74 -1.26 11.36 -19.32
N ASP A 75 -0.68 10.71 -20.34
CA ASP A 75 -1.38 9.79 -21.25
C ASP A 75 -1.98 8.58 -20.51
N ARG A 76 -1.34 8.16 -19.41
CA ARG A 76 -1.81 7.08 -18.53
C ARG A 76 -2.72 7.56 -17.39
N GLY A 77 -3.10 8.84 -17.38
CA GLY A 77 -4.00 9.42 -16.38
C GLY A 77 -3.35 9.69 -15.01
N GLY A 78 -2.02 9.69 -14.94
CA GLY A 78 -1.28 10.04 -13.73
C GLY A 78 -0.90 11.53 -13.67
N SER A 79 -0.43 11.94 -12.50
CA SER A 79 0.04 13.31 -12.24
C SER A 79 1.53 13.31 -11.88
N GLY A 80 2.34 14.05 -12.64
CA GLY A 80 3.77 14.23 -12.34
C GLY A 80 3.96 15.14 -11.13
N ARG A 81 4.58 14.64 -10.04
CA ARG A 81 4.69 15.39 -8.78
C ARG A 81 6.11 15.72 -8.31
N ALA A 82 7.11 15.01 -8.82
CA ALA A 82 8.53 15.25 -8.49
C ALA A 82 9.40 14.89 -9.69
N ASN A 83 10.66 15.32 -9.73
CA ASN A 83 11.60 14.88 -10.77
C ASN A 83 12.21 13.52 -10.40
N CYS A 84 12.47 12.69 -11.40
CA CYS A 84 13.13 11.39 -11.26
C CYS A 84 14.00 11.10 -12.48
N ALA A 85 14.70 9.97 -12.49
CA ALA A 85 15.68 9.63 -13.54
C ALA A 85 16.80 10.70 -13.67
N SER A 86 17.34 11.13 -12.54
CA SER A 86 18.54 11.98 -12.48
C SER A 86 19.76 11.14 -12.81
N GLY A 87 20.26 11.23 -14.03
CA GLY A 87 21.46 10.53 -14.46
C GLY A 87 21.95 10.99 -15.82
N TYR A 88 23.26 11.07 -16.01
CA TYR A 88 23.85 11.48 -17.29
C TYR A 88 23.44 10.49 -18.40
N PRO A 89 23.09 10.97 -19.62
CA PRO A 89 22.93 10.10 -20.77
C PRO A 89 24.18 9.22 -20.92
N LYS A 90 24.02 7.92 -21.19
CA LYS A 90 25.12 6.96 -21.42
C LYS A 90 26.13 7.36 -22.52
N PHE A 91 25.89 8.46 -23.22
CA PHE A 91 26.73 9.02 -24.27
C PHE A 91 27.74 10.09 -23.80
N PHE A 92 27.68 10.55 -22.54
CA PHE A 92 28.68 11.49 -22.02
C PHE A 92 29.82 10.76 -21.31
N ASN A 93 30.97 10.68 -21.99
CA ASN A 93 32.20 10.16 -21.43
C ASN A 93 32.66 11.03 -20.25
N LYS A 94 33.01 10.40 -19.12
CA LYS A 94 33.33 11.04 -17.82
C LYS A 94 34.54 12.00 -17.84
N THR A 95 35.22 12.13 -18.97
CA THR A 95 36.48 12.88 -19.12
C THR A 95 36.31 14.29 -19.66
N ASN A 96 35.10 14.70 -20.05
CA ASN A 96 34.89 16.01 -20.68
C ASN A 96 34.45 17.08 -19.67
N ILE A 97 35.15 18.23 -19.67
CA ILE A 97 34.94 19.37 -18.76
C ILE A 97 33.52 19.96 -18.86
N PHE A 98 32.79 19.62 -19.92
CA PHE A 98 31.36 19.94 -20.11
C PHE A 98 30.40 19.16 -19.19
N ALA A 99 30.84 18.08 -18.52
CA ALA A 99 30.00 17.36 -17.55
C ALA A 99 29.69 18.18 -16.28
N TYR A 100 30.56 19.15 -15.94
CA TYR A 100 30.38 20.07 -14.80
C TYR A 100 29.37 21.18 -15.08
N PHE A 101 29.03 21.45 -16.34
CA PHE A 101 28.06 22.48 -16.75
C PHE A 101 26.65 21.94 -16.99
N CYS A 102 26.33 20.70 -16.60
CA CYS A 102 24.94 20.24 -16.53
C CYS A 102 24.22 20.84 -15.31
N PHE A 103 24.07 22.17 -15.28
CA PHE A 103 23.18 22.87 -14.36
C PHE A 103 21.69 22.53 -14.61
N LEU A 104 21.43 21.81 -15.71
CA LEU A 104 20.11 21.39 -16.23
C LEU A 104 19.87 19.89 -16.13
N CYS A 105 20.56 19.19 -15.22
CA CYS A 105 20.28 17.79 -14.88
C CYS A 105 18.98 17.64 -14.04
N LEU A 106 17.95 18.44 -14.37
CA LEU A 106 16.57 18.22 -13.99
C LEU A 106 16.21 16.85 -14.57
N GLY A 107 15.88 15.89 -13.71
CA GLY A 107 15.67 14.50 -14.10
C GLY A 107 14.80 14.36 -15.36
N PHE A 108 15.14 13.41 -16.23
CA PHE A 108 14.48 13.24 -17.54
C PHE A 108 13.05 12.68 -17.42
N GLY A 109 12.60 12.37 -16.21
CA GLY A 109 11.27 11.88 -15.90
C GLY A 109 10.65 12.59 -14.72
N VAL A 110 9.35 12.38 -14.56
CA VAL A 110 8.59 12.77 -13.39
C VAL A 110 8.15 11.56 -12.59
N CYS A 111 8.05 11.73 -11.29
CA CYS A 111 7.43 10.77 -10.41
C CYS A 111 5.92 10.84 -10.59
N CYS A 112 5.41 9.93 -11.39
CA CYS A 112 4.01 9.84 -11.77
C CYS A 112 3.20 9.23 -10.63
N PHE A 113 2.20 9.97 -10.17
CA PHE A 113 1.26 9.57 -9.14
C PHE A 113 -0.06 9.13 -9.77
N PHE A 114 -0.46 7.89 -9.53
CA PHE A 114 -1.74 7.36 -9.98
C PHE A 114 -2.71 7.32 -8.80
N ALA A 115 -3.82 8.05 -8.90
CA ALA A 115 -4.90 7.98 -7.92
C ALA A 115 -6.26 7.96 -8.62
N ILE A 116 -7.16 7.13 -8.09
CA ILE A 116 -8.51 6.97 -8.60
C ILE A 116 -9.48 7.29 -7.47
N GLN A 117 -10.31 8.30 -7.70
CA GLN A 117 -11.35 8.73 -6.76
C GLN A 117 -12.76 8.41 -7.26
N THR A 118 -12.92 8.12 -8.56
CA THR A 118 -14.23 7.88 -9.18
C THR A 118 -14.62 6.41 -9.04
N CYS A 119 -15.75 6.15 -8.38
CA CYS A 119 -16.34 4.81 -8.29
C CYS A 119 -16.63 4.22 -9.69
N GLY A 120 -16.48 2.90 -9.84
CA GLY A 120 -16.64 2.17 -11.10
C GLY A 120 -15.40 2.19 -12.01
N SER A 121 -14.34 2.91 -11.63
CA SER A 121 -13.13 3.03 -12.45
C SER A 121 -12.25 1.77 -12.40
N VAL A 122 -11.39 1.63 -13.41
CA VAL A 122 -10.43 0.53 -13.53
C VAL A 122 -9.01 1.02 -13.31
N ALA A 123 -8.31 0.50 -12.30
CA ALA A 123 -6.88 0.70 -12.09
C ALA A 123 -6.08 -0.31 -12.92
N ARG A 124 -5.24 0.20 -13.81
CA ARG A 124 -4.34 -0.61 -14.68
C ARG A 124 -2.88 -0.47 -14.31
N GLU A 125 -2.52 0.64 -13.68
CA GLU A 125 -1.13 0.97 -13.38
C GLU A 125 -0.71 0.40 -12.02
N ASN A 126 0.56 0.03 -11.90
CA ASN A 126 1.13 -0.39 -10.62
C ASN A 126 1.32 0.83 -9.69
N CYS A 127 1.23 0.62 -8.38
CA CYS A 127 1.31 1.66 -7.36
C CYS A 127 0.20 2.73 -7.51
N THR A 128 -1.04 2.28 -7.76
CA THR A 128 -2.22 3.15 -7.84
C THR A 128 -2.87 3.29 -6.47
N TYR A 129 -3.28 4.51 -6.11
CA TYR A 129 -4.00 4.80 -4.86
C TYR A 129 -5.51 4.85 -5.13
N ILE A 130 -6.26 3.96 -4.50
CA ILE A 130 -7.72 3.94 -4.55
C ILE A 130 -8.25 4.77 -3.38
N GLN A 131 -8.95 5.84 -3.71
CA GLN A 131 -9.34 6.87 -2.76
C GLN A 131 -10.83 7.11 -2.82
N ASN A 132 -11.42 7.56 -1.70
CA ASN A 132 -12.82 7.93 -1.73
C ASN A 132 -13.09 9.13 -2.65
N PRO A 133 -14.30 9.24 -3.24
CA PRO A 133 -14.68 10.43 -3.98
C PRO A 133 -14.48 11.69 -3.15
N GLY A 134 -13.72 12.66 -3.68
CA GLY A 134 -13.44 13.93 -3.00
C GLY A 134 -12.38 13.85 -1.88
N PHE A 135 -11.62 12.75 -1.80
CA PHE A 135 -10.51 12.61 -0.86
C PHE A 135 -9.59 13.85 -0.87
N PRO A 136 -9.21 14.40 0.30
CA PRO A 136 -9.28 13.81 1.65
C PRO A 136 -10.58 14.09 2.42
N THR A 137 -11.61 14.65 1.78
CA THR A 137 -12.90 14.92 2.45
C THR A 137 -13.62 13.59 2.73
N PRO A 138 -14.21 13.38 3.92
CA PRO A 138 -14.97 12.16 4.23
C PRO A 138 -16.16 11.93 3.29
N TYR A 139 -16.35 10.67 2.89
CA TYR A 139 -17.48 10.22 2.08
C TYR A 139 -18.68 9.86 2.95
N ARG A 140 -19.75 10.67 2.90
CA ARG A 140 -20.91 10.58 3.82
C ARG A 140 -22.19 10.03 3.21
N VAL A 141 -22.19 9.71 1.92
CA VAL A 141 -23.36 9.21 1.19
C VAL A 141 -23.45 7.68 1.26
N LEU A 142 -24.64 7.13 1.02
CA LEU A 142 -24.91 5.70 1.06
C LEU A 142 -24.65 4.95 -0.24
N THR A 143 -24.37 5.66 -1.34
CA THR A 143 -24.14 5.03 -2.65
C THR A 143 -22.93 4.08 -2.56
N PRO A 144 -23.09 2.78 -2.86
CA PRO A 144 -21.97 1.84 -2.89
C PRO A 144 -20.90 2.29 -3.89
N CYS A 145 -19.66 1.95 -3.61
CA CYS A 145 -18.53 2.32 -4.44
C CYS A 145 -17.70 1.08 -4.74
N SER A 146 -17.31 0.88 -5.99
CA SER A 146 -16.43 -0.22 -6.38
C SER A 146 -15.28 0.25 -7.26
N TYR A 147 -14.17 -0.50 -7.26
CA TYR A 147 -13.01 -0.24 -8.11
C TYR A 147 -12.48 -1.56 -8.64
N THR A 148 -12.21 -1.63 -9.94
CA THR A 148 -11.65 -2.82 -10.55
C THR A 148 -10.14 -2.67 -10.71
N ILE A 149 -9.37 -3.62 -10.20
CA ILE A 149 -7.93 -3.70 -10.42
C ILE A 149 -7.69 -4.70 -11.55
N GLN A 150 -7.06 -4.24 -12.63
CA GLN A 150 -6.62 -5.08 -13.72
C GLN A 150 -5.09 -5.21 -13.71
N ARG A 151 -4.62 -6.42 -14.01
CA ARG A 151 -3.19 -6.75 -14.06
C ARG A 151 -2.50 -5.82 -15.06
N CYS A 152 -1.40 -5.17 -14.62
CA CYS A 152 -0.59 -4.30 -15.47
C CYS A 152 0.29 -5.09 -16.45
N SER A 153 0.46 -6.40 -16.21
CA SER A 153 1.17 -7.33 -17.09
C SER A 153 0.85 -8.79 -16.74
N ASN A 154 1.13 -9.71 -17.65
CA ASN A 154 0.89 -11.15 -17.47
C ASN A 154 1.83 -11.81 -16.44
N ASN A 155 2.83 -11.08 -15.93
CA ASN A 155 3.73 -11.57 -14.87
C ASN A 155 3.31 -11.11 -13.46
N VAL A 156 2.13 -10.50 -13.28
CA VAL A 156 1.60 -10.15 -11.95
C VAL A 156 0.83 -11.33 -11.39
N CYS A 157 1.21 -11.83 -10.21
CA CYS A 157 0.47 -12.93 -9.56
C CYS A 157 -0.33 -12.47 -8.34
N ARG A 158 0.14 -11.42 -7.66
CA ARG A 158 -0.48 -10.97 -6.41
C ARG A 158 -0.72 -9.48 -6.42
N LEU A 159 -1.76 -9.06 -5.72
CA LEU A 159 -1.89 -7.69 -5.27
C LEU A 159 -1.54 -7.61 -3.79
N ARG A 160 -0.89 -6.52 -3.40
CA ARG A 160 -0.83 -6.07 -2.01
C ARG A 160 -1.60 -4.78 -1.90
N LEU A 161 -2.57 -4.76 -0.98
CA LEU A 161 -3.29 -3.56 -0.60
C LEU A 161 -2.70 -3.07 0.71
N ASP A 162 -2.16 -1.85 0.72
CA ASP A 162 -1.76 -1.16 1.94
C ASP A 162 -2.81 -0.09 2.27
N PHE A 163 -3.41 -0.18 3.47
CA PHE A 163 -4.42 0.75 3.95
C PHE A 163 -3.74 1.98 4.56
N GLU A 164 -3.32 2.93 3.71
CA GLU A 164 -2.63 4.16 4.15
C GLU A 164 -3.53 5.03 5.05
N MET A 165 -4.82 5.05 4.72
CA MET A 165 -5.93 5.43 5.60
C MET A 165 -7.12 4.54 5.28
N PHE A 166 -7.78 4.03 6.32
CA PHE A 166 -9.00 3.26 6.15
C PHE A 166 -9.83 3.36 7.42
N THR A 167 -10.93 4.10 7.33
CA THR A 167 -11.94 4.22 8.36
C THR A 167 -13.31 4.16 7.70
N THR A 168 -14.13 3.19 8.09
CA THR A 168 -15.56 3.12 7.72
C THR A 168 -16.42 3.01 8.97
N PHE A 169 -17.75 2.99 8.83
CA PHE A 169 -18.62 2.80 9.98
C PHE A 169 -18.45 1.38 10.55
N GLU A 170 -18.11 1.31 11.84
CA GLU A 170 -17.64 0.11 12.54
C GLU A 170 -18.63 -0.41 13.58
N PRO A 171 -18.62 -1.71 13.89
CA PRO A 171 -19.20 -2.24 15.12
C PRO A 171 -18.61 -1.56 16.35
N ALA A 172 -19.45 -0.83 17.08
CA ALA A 172 -19.07 -0.16 18.33
C ALA A 172 -20.03 -0.54 19.47
N GLY A 173 -19.47 -0.83 20.66
CA GLY A 173 -20.20 -1.18 21.88
C GLY A 173 -19.62 -2.43 22.54
N THR A 174 -19.24 -2.35 23.82
CA THR A 174 -18.34 -3.29 24.53
C THR A 174 -18.96 -4.60 25.02
N ILE A 175 -20.02 -5.09 24.37
CA ILE A 175 -20.58 -6.39 24.74
C ILE A 175 -20.58 -7.25 23.49
N GLU A 176 -19.89 -8.39 23.56
CA GLU A 176 -20.07 -9.55 22.70
C GLU A 176 -21.51 -10.09 22.88
N THR A 177 -22.53 -9.24 22.69
CA THR A 177 -23.94 -9.65 22.69
C THR A 177 -24.27 -10.01 21.26
N ASP A 178 -24.50 -11.30 21.01
CA ASP A 178 -25.29 -12.03 20.00
C ASP A 178 -25.70 -11.41 18.65
N ASP A 179 -25.31 -10.18 18.28
CA ASP A 179 -25.98 -9.44 17.20
C ASP A 179 -25.17 -8.29 16.54
N GLY A 180 -23.82 -8.23 16.63
CA GLY A 180 -23.12 -7.01 16.16
C GLY A 180 -21.68 -7.04 15.64
N GLY A 181 -20.81 -7.97 16.04
CA GLY A 181 -19.37 -7.88 15.72
C GLY A 181 -18.99 -8.07 14.24
N VAL A 182 -19.94 -8.49 13.40
CA VAL A 182 -19.73 -8.70 11.96
C VAL A 182 -20.10 -7.45 11.17
N CYS A 183 -19.28 -7.07 10.19
CA CYS A 183 -19.52 -5.89 9.35
C CYS A 183 -20.88 -5.91 8.63
N ASN A 184 -21.48 -7.07 8.40
CA ASN A 184 -22.80 -7.23 7.77
C ASN A 184 -23.76 -7.84 8.80
N PRO A 185 -25.01 -7.34 9.00
CA PRO A 185 -25.73 -6.42 8.12
C PRO A 185 -25.81 -4.94 8.52
N ARG A 186 -25.41 -4.58 9.74
CA ARG A 186 -25.68 -3.25 10.33
C ARG A 186 -24.60 -2.21 10.05
N TRP A 187 -23.40 -2.63 9.67
CA TRP A 187 -22.21 -1.77 9.53
C TRP A 187 -21.73 -1.72 8.08
N ASP A 188 -20.79 -0.81 7.80
CA ASP A 188 -20.24 -0.73 6.45
C ASP A 188 -19.45 -2.00 6.12
N GLN A 189 -19.19 -2.24 4.85
CA GLN A 189 -18.44 -3.40 4.38
C GLN A 189 -17.43 -2.99 3.34
N PHE A 190 -16.23 -3.50 3.49
CA PHE A 190 -15.24 -3.61 2.43
C PHE A 190 -15.00 -5.07 2.13
N SER A 191 -15.12 -5.43 0.86
CA SER A 191 -14.90 -6.80 0.38
C SER A 191 -14.15 -6.81 -0.93
N VAL A 192 -13.29 -7.81 -1.10
CA VAL A 192 -12.61 -8.08 -2.37
C VAL A 192 -13.36 -9.21 -3.06
N GLN A 193 -13.77 -9.00 -4.31
CA GLN A 193 -14.55 -9.96 -5.09
C GLN A 193 -14.02 -10.05 -6.53
N ASN A 194 -14.71 -10.82 -7.37
CA ASN A 194 -14.36 -11.06 -8.78
C ASN A 194 -12.96 -11.65 -8.98
N LEU A 195 -12.53 -12.47 -8.03
CA LEU A 195 -11.26 -13.18 -8.10
C LEU A 195 -11.53 -14.50 -8.82
N ASN A 196 -11.20 -14.58 -10.12
CA ASN A 196 -11.42 -15.77 -10.97
C ASN A 196 -10.59 -17.01 -10.57
N THR A 197 -10.01 -17.01 -9.38
CA THR A 197 -9.14 -18.08 -8.93
C THR A 197 -9.94 -19.12 -8.17
N GLY A 198 -9.84 -20.39 -8.54
CA GLY A 198 -10.10 -21.51 -7.64
C GLY A 198 -9.05 -21.64 -6.51
N ASN A 199 -8.27 -20.59 -6.25
CA ASN A 199 -7.24 -20.60 -5.22
C ASN A 199 -7.90 -20.46 -3.83
N PRO A 200 -7.74 -21.43 -2.92
CA PRO A 200 -8.28 -21.34 -1.56
C PRO A 200 -7.78 -20.11 -0.78
N MET A 201 -6.69 -19.46 -1.20
CA MET A 201 -6.22 -18.18 -0.66
C MET A 201 -7.24 -17.05 -0.78
N ASN A 202 -8.11 -17.07 -1.77
CA ASN A 202 -9.10 -16.01 -1.92
C ASN A 202 -10.37 -16.26 -1.10
N SER A 203 -10.57 -17.50 -0.63
CA SER A 203 -11.64 -17.85 0.31
C SER A 203 -11.38 -17.37 1.74
N ILE A 204 -10.15 -16.94 2.07
CA ILE A 204 -9.76 -16.47 3.41
C ILE A 204 -9.76 -14.94 3.54
N ILE A 205 -10.10 -14.18 2.49
CA ILE A 205 -10.17 -12.72 2.55
C ILE A 205 -11.47 -12.35 3.26
N PRO A 206 -11.43 -11.82 4.49
CA PRO A 206 -12.64 -11.50 5.21
C PRO A 206 -13.27 -10.20 4.71
N VAL A 207 -14.57 -10.06 4.95
CA VAL A 207 -15.21 -8.75 4.90
C VAL A 207 -14.78 -7.96 6.14
N ILE A 208 -14.28 -6.75 5.93
CA ILE A 208 -13.79 -5.87 6.99
C ILE A 208 -14.50 -4.52 6.97
N CYS A 209 -14.40 -3.81 8.08
CA CYS A 209 -14.98 -2.50 8.30
C CYS A 209 -14.28 -1.82 9.48
N GLY A 210 -14.61 -0.56 9.70
CA GLY A 210 -14.04 0.25 10.77
C GLY A 210 -12.61 0.66 10.55
N GLU A 211 -11.82 0.71 11.61
CA GLU A 211 -10.46 1.25 11.59
C GLU A 211 -9.42 0.20 11.19
N ASN A 212 -8.79 0.39 10.02
CA ASN A 212 -7.79 -0.52 9.47
C ASN A 212 -6.55 0.19 8.94
N THR A 213 -6.36 1.46 9.29
CA THR A 213 -5.18 2.22 8.87
C THR A 213 -3.88 1.54 9.32
N GLY A 214 -2.90 1.48 8.41
CA GLY A 214 -1.60 0.86 8.64
C GLY A 214 -1.58 -0.65 8.46
N GLN A 215 -2.72 -1.30 8.22
CA GLN A 215 -2.77 -2.72 7.88
C GLN A 215 -2.62 -2.95 6.38
N HIS A 216 -2.35 -4.20 6.00
CA HIS A 216 -2.25 -4.62 4.60
C HIS A 216 -2.84 -6.00 4.39
N ILE A 217 -3.21 -6.30 3.16
CA ILE A 217 -3.63 -7.65 2.74
C ILE A 217 -3.01 -8.03 1.39
N TYR A 218 -2.82 -9.32 1.18
CA TYR A 218 -2.41 -9.93 -0.07
C TYR A 218 -3.58 -10.65 -0.72
N ILE A 219 -3.72 -10.46 -2.02
CA ILE A 219 -4.79 -11.04 -2.84
C ILE A 219 -4.13 -11.77 -4.00
N ASP A 220 -4.56 -13.00 -4.27
CA ASP A 220 -4.20 -13.67 -5.51
C ASP A 220 -5.12 -13.16 -6.63
N ILE A 221 -4.57 -12.55 -7.66
CA ILE A 221 -5.36 -12.01 -8.78
C ILE A 221 -5.37 -12.97 -9.97
N GLY A 222 -4.91 -14.21 -9.81
CA GLY A 222 -4.81 -15.16 -10.90
C GLY A 222 -3.71 -14.82 -11.91
N ASN A 223 -3.55 -15.71 -12.89
CA ASN A 223 -2.53 -15.60 -13.92
C ASN A 223 -3.10 -15.65 -15.35
N GLN A 224 -4.42 -15.74 -15.51
CA GLN A 224 -5.07 -15.77 -16.81
C GLN A 224 -5.32 -14.36 -17.36
N ASP A 225 -5.49 -14.27 -18.68
CA ASP A 225 -5.85 -13.04 -19.35
C ASP A 225 -7.27 -12.62 -18.97
N GLY A 226 -7.45 -11.36 -18.58
CA GLY A 226 -8.73 -10.84 -18.13
C GLY A 226 -8.99 -11.00 -16.62
N ASP A 227 -8.12 -11.69 -15.88
CA ASP A 227 -8.24 -11.75 -14.43
C ASP A 227 -8.13 -10.35 -13.81
N SER A 228 -9.01 -10.10 -12.84
CA SER A 228 -9.14 -8.82 -12.15
C SER A 228 -9.51 -9.03 -10.68
N ALA A 229 -9.50 -7.96 -9.90
CA ALA A 229 -10.04 -7.94 -8.55
C ALA A 229 -10.98 -6.74 -8.41
N SER A 230 -12.15 -6.92 -7.79
CA SER A 230 -13.05 -5.81 -7.45
C SER A 230 -12.93 -5.47 -5.98
N LEU A 231 -12.61 -4.22 -5.67
CA LEU A 231 -12.65 -3.66 -4.33
C LEU A 231 -14.02 -3.01 -4.13
N ASN A 232 -14.85 -3.57 -3.26
CA ASN A 232 -16.25 -3.15 -3.11
C ASN A 232 -16.51 -2.60 -1.72
N PHE A 233 -17.11 -1.42 -1.69
CA PHE A 233 -17.58 -0.74 -0.50
C PHE A 233 -19.11 -0.69 -0.51
N ALA A 234 -19.74 -1.20 0.56
CA ALA A 234 -21.17 -1.10 0.79
C ALA A 234 -21.42 -0.38 2.12
N PHE A 235 -22.39 0.53 2.12
CA PHE A 235 -22.63 1.44 3.25
C PHE A 235 -24.02 1.23 3.85
N ARG A 236 -24.15 1.40 5.17
CA ARG A 236 -25.41 1.11 5.90
C ARG A 236 -26.07 2.29 6.59
N GLN A 237 -25.31 3.34 6.94
CA GLN A 237 -25.86 4.54 7.60
C GLN A 237 -25.40 5.84 6.93
N GLU A 238 -26.32 6.80 6.78
CA GLU A 238 -25.97 8.15 6.30
C GLU A 238 -25.15 8.93 7.34
N GLN A 239 -24.48 10.00 6.89
CA GLN A 239 -23.77 10.95 7.76
C GLN A 239 -22.67 10.34 8.64
N ARG A 240 -22.14 9.18 8.24
CA ARG A 240 -20.92 8.60 8.81
C ARG A 240 -19.71 9.04 8.00
N ASP A 241 -18.65 9.41 8.69
CA ASP A 241 -17.37 9.74 8.06
C ASP A 241 -16.69 8.45 7.60
N ARG A 242 -16.38 8.40 6.31
CA ARG A 242 -15.65 7.29 5.69
C ARG A 242 -14.50 7.87 4.91
N VAL A 243 -13.31 7.36 5.17
CA VAL A 243 -12.10 7.78 4.46
C VAL A 243 -11.35 6.52 4.09
N TRP A 244 -11.02 6.37 2.82
CA TRP A 244 -10.11 5.33 2.38
C TRP A 244 -9.09 5.90 1.40
N ASP A 245 -7.87 5.42 1.56
CA ASP A 245 -6.73 5.67 0.73
C ASP A 245 -5.89 4.39 0.72
N ILE A 246 -6.11 3.57 -0.29
CA ILE A 246 -5.57 2.21 -0.39
C ILE A 246 -4.54 2.18 -1.50
N LYS A 247 -3.29 1.94 -1.16
CA LYS A 247 -2.23 1.76 -2.15
C LYS A 247 -2.28 0.33 -2.69
N VAL A 248 -2.45 0.21 -4.00
CA VAL A 248 -2.45 -1.07 -4.71
C VAL A 248 -1.07 -1.30 -5.33
N THR A 249 -0.37 -2.32 -4.83
CA THR A 249 0.91 -2.78 -5.39
C THR A 249 0.70 -4.10 -6.12
N GLN A 250 1.01 -4.13 -7.41
CA GLN A 250 0.99 -5.33 -8.24
C GLN A 250 2.35 -6.02 -8.14
N ILE A 251 2.37 -7.22 -7.58
CA ILE A 251 3.58 -7.97 -7.26
C ILE A 251 3.82 -9.01 -8.36
N PRO A 252 5.02 -8.99 -9.00
CA PRO A 252 5.37 -10.00 -9.97
C PRO A 252 5.48 -11.39 -9.34
N CYS A 253 5.17 -12.42 -10.14
CA CYS A 253 5.32 -13.81 -9.76
C CYS A 253 6.78 -14.14 -9.38
N ASN A 254 6.99 -15.07 -8.44
CA ASN A 254 8.31 -15.57 -8.05
C ASN A 254 9.27 -14.50 -7.50
N THR A 255 8.74 -13.48 -6.82
CA THR A 255 9.53 -12.45 -6.15
C THR A 255 9.61 -12.71 -4.65
N ILE A 256 10.60 -12.13 -3.97
CA ILE A 256 10.72 -12.20 -2.49
C ILE A 256 9.57 -11.50 -1.75
N ASP A 257 8.78 -10.71 -2.48
CA ASP A 257 7.60 -10.02 -1.98
C ASP A 257 6.32 -10.84 -2.12
N ASP A 258 6.37 -11.96 -2.84
CA ASP A 258 5.31 -12.96 -2.90
C ASP A 258 5.26 -13.76 -1.58
N PRO A 259 4.16 -13.68 -0.81
CA PRO A 259 4.06 -14.45 0.42
C PRO A 259 3.78 -15.93 0.16
N PRO A 260 4.02 -16.81 1.14
CA PRO A 260 3.60 -18.20 1.04
C PRO A 260 2.10 -18.35 0.75
N ALA A 261 1.72 -19.51 0.21
CA ALA A 261 0.33 -19.83 -0.05
C ALA A 261 -0.48 -19.87 1.28
N GLY A 262 -1.67 -19.28 1.28
CA GLY A 262 -2.57 -19.22 2.43
C GLY A 262 -2.35 -18.02 3.37
N CYS A 263 -1.43 -17.11 3.06
CA CYS A 263 -1.17 -15.92 3.88
C CYS A 263 -1.99 -14.71 3.41
N LEU A 264 -2.88 -14.19 4.26
CA LEU A 264 -3.58 -12.93 4.00
C LEU A 264 -2.68 -11.73 4.29
N GLN A 265 -1.95 -11.79 5.41
CA GLN A 265 -0.95 -10.78 5.76
C GLN A 265 0.43 -11.41 5.77
N TYR A 266 1.43 -10.65 5.35
CA TYR A 266 2.82 -11.07 5.39
C TYR A 266 3.69 -10.02 6.05
N LEU A 267 4.24 -10.37 7.21
CA LEU A 267 5.10 -9.52 8.02
C LEU A 267 6.55 -9.90 7.78
N LYS A 268 7.42 -8.90 7.76
CA LYS A 268 8.86 -9.02 7.55
C LYS A 268 9.60 -8.20 8.60
N GLY A 269 10.87 -8.48 8.81
CA GLY A 269 11.71 -7.80 9.79
C GLY A 269 11.91 -8.61 11.07
N THR A 270 12.87 -8.18 11.87
CA THR A 270 13.30 -8.87 13.11
C THR A 270 12.36 -8.63 14.28
N SER A 271 11.53 -7.61 14.20
CA SER A 271 10.50 -7.25 15.18
C SER A 271 9.38 -6.48 14.49
N GLY A 272 8.17 -6.59 15.00
CA GLY A 272 7.03 -5.85 14.47
C GLY A 272 5.82 -6.00 15.37
N ARG A 273 4.74 -5.35 14.96
CA ARG A 273 3.43 -5.43 15.61
C ARG A 273 2.39 -5.82 14.58
N PHE A 274 1.40 -6.58 15.02
CA PHE A 274 0.17 -6.81 14.27
C PHE A 274 -1.00 -6.71 15.22
N THR A 275 -2.17 -6.45 14.64
CA THR A 275 -3.44 -6.29 15.35
C THR A 275 -4.52 -6.98 14.53
N THR A 276 -5.66 -7.25 15.15
CA THR A 276 -6.85 -7.66 14.40
C THR A 276 -7.30 -6.54 13.46
N PHE A 277 -8.07 -6.87 12.42
CA PHE A 277 -8.87 -5.86 11.73
C PHE A 277 -9.81 -5.16 12.72
N ASN A 278 -10.12 -3.90 12.44
CA ASN A 278 -10.90 -3.04 13.33
C ASN A 278 -10.29 -2.93 14.73
N PHE A 279 -8.97 -2.76 14.86
CA PHE A 279 -8.33 -2.60 16.17
C PHE A 279 -8.16 -1.12 16.53
N ASN A 280 -8.78 -0.72 17.63
CA ASN A 280 -8.75 0.59 18.26
C ASN A 280 -8.81 0.42 19.79
N ILE A 281 -7.78 0.93 20.46
CA ILE A 281 -7.60 0.81 21.92
C ILE A 281 -8.73 1.46 22.74
N LEU A 282 -9.52 2.38 22.15
CA LEU A 282 -10.53 3.16 22.86
C LEU A 282 -11.96 2.64 22.68
N SER A 283 -12.27 1.96 21.57
CA SER A 283 -13.68 1.76 21.20
C SER A 283 -14.00 0.56 20.31
N SER A 284 -13.01 -0.20 19.82
CA SER A 284 -13.31 -1.28 18.88
C SER A 284 -13.50 -2.63 19.54
N GLN A 285 -14.35 -3.43 18.92
CA GLN A 285 -14.34 -4.89 19.06
C GLN A 285 -13.60 -5.51 17.87
N HIS A 286 -12.92 -6.63 18.13
CA HIS A 286 -12.45 -7.47 17.05
C HIS A 286 -13.64 -7.90 16.18
N LEU A 287 -13.44 -7.97 14.87
CA LEU A 287 -14.51 -8.37 13.97
C LEU A 287 -14.87 -9.85 14.19
N GLY A 288 -16.16 -10.15 14.17
CA GLY A 288 -16.68 -11.52 14.20
C GLY A 288 -16.48 -12.25 12.87
N ASN A 289 -16.58 -13.58 12.90
CA ASN A 289 -16.47 -14.47 11.74
C ASN A 289 -15.19 -14.30 10.91
N GLN A 290 -14.08 -14.03 11.58
CA GLN A 290 -12.77 -13.87 10.93
C GLN A 290 -12.00 -15.19 10.95
N ASN A 291 -11.58 -15.66 9.78
CA ASN A 291 -10.69 -16.81 9.64
C ASN A 291 -9.62 -16.50 8.58
N TYR A 292 -8.55 -15.86 9.03
CA TYR A 292 -7.43 -15.47 8.17
C TYR A 292 -6.10 -15.82 8.85
N ARG A 293 -5.03 -15.84 8.05
CA ARG A 293 -3.68 -16.15 8.52
C ARG A 293 -2.76 -14.98 8.31
N ILE A 294 -2.02 -14.66 9.36
CA ILE A 294 -0.87 -13.75 9.32
C ILE A 294 0.38 -14.63 9.25
N CYS A 295 1.16 -14.46 8.19
CA CYS A 295 2.43 -15.13 8.04
C CYS A 295 3.57 -14.18 8.37
N ILE A 296 4.59 -14.71 9.04
CA ILE A 296 5.76 -13.93 9.45
C ILE A 296 6.99 -14.58 8.83
N ARG A 297 7.73 -13.81 8.03
CA ARG A 297 8.96 -14.28 7.38
C ARG A 297 10.03 -14.56 8.43
N ARG A 298 10.74 -15.68 8.26
CA ARG A 298 11.97 -15.93 9.01
C ARG A 298 13.10 -15.06 8.48
N GLU A 299 13.64 -14.18 9.32
CA GLU A 299 14.85 -13.43 9.00
C GLU A 299 16.11 -14.28 9.22
N LEU A 300 17.18 -13.96 8.49
CA LEU A 300 18.45 -14.69 8.57
C LEU A 300 18.99 -14.67 10.00
N GLY A 301 19.53 -15.79 10.47
CA GLY A 301 20.09 -15.93 11.81
C GLY A 301 19.08 -16.11 12.95
N HIS A 302 17.78 -16.18 12.67
CA HIS A 302 16.73 -16.37 13.69
C HIS A 302 16.10 -17.76 13.57
N CYS A 303 15.86 -18.42 14.72
CA CYS A 303 15.36 -19.80 14.79
C CYS A 303 13.89 -19.91 15.23
N CYS A 304 13.31 -18.84 15.79
CA CYS A 304 11.95 -18.79 16.30
C CYS A 304 11.36 -17.38 16.19
N ILE A 305 10.04 -17.29 16.31
CA ILE A 305 9.30 -16.04 16.53
C ILE A 305 8.77 -16.07 17.97
N GLN A 306 9.02 -15.00 18.71
CA GLN A 306 8.44 -14.79 20.04
C GLN A 306 7.25 -13.83 19.95
N TYR A 307 6.17 -14.14 20.66
CA TYR A 307 4.95 -13.35 20.74
C TYR A 307 4.75 -12.84 22.16
N ILE A 308 4.48 -11.54 22.29
CA ILE A 308 4.24 -10.87 23.57
C ILE A 308 3.14 -9.82 23.36
N PRO A 309 2.15 -9.72 24.26
CA PRO A 309 1.19 -8.61 24.24
C PRO A 309 1.90 -7.26 24.47
N CYS A 310 1.37 -6.20 23.88
CA CYS A 310 1.93 -4.87 24.06
C CYS A 310 1.69 -4.39 25.51
N ALA A 311 2.76 -4.24 26.29
CA ALA A 311 2.68 -3.99 27.74
C ALA A 311 1.95 -2.69 28.13
N ASN A 312 1.94 -1.68 27.26
CA ASN A 312 1.34 -0.37 27.52
C ASN A 312 -0.12 -0.27 27.03
N GLU A 313 -0.71 -1.38 26.60
CA GLU A 313 -2.05 -1.41 26.04
C GLU A 313 -2.88 -2.42 26.82
N ALA A 314 -3.79 -1.87 27.64
CA ALA A 314 -4.74 -2.69 28.39
C ALA A 314 -5.54 -3.55 27.39
N ASN A 315 -5.71 -4.83 27.73
CA ASN A 315 -6.41 -5.80 26.88
C ASN A 315 -5.84 -5.95 25.47
N SER A 316 -4.53 -5.73 25.26
CA SER A 316 -3.87 -5.95 23.95
C SER A 316 -3.95 -7.40 23.45
N PHE A 317 -4.32 -8.34 24.33
CA PHE A 317 -4.70 -9.70 23.96
C PHE A 317 -5.99 -10.10 24.71
N SER A 318 -7.14 -9.80 24.12
CA SER A 318 -8.45 -10.25 24.60
C SER A 318 -9.20 -10.93 23.47
N ILE A 319 -9.16 -12.26 23.43
CA ILE A 319 -9.86 -13.07 22.43
C ILE A 319 -10.48 -14.28 23.13
N GLY A 320 -11.80 -14.43 22.97
CA GLY A 320 -12.58 -15.56 23.48
C GLY A 320 -12.61 -15.72 25.01
N GLY A 321 -13.40 -16.70 25.44
CA GLY A 321 -13.41 -17.26 26.79
C GLY A 321 -14.12 -16.44 27.88
N THR A 322 -14.56 -17.13 28.93
CA THR A 322 -14.95 -16.54 30.22
C THR A 322 -13.76 -16.39 31.17
N ASN A 323 -12.61 -16.95 30.80
CA ASN A 323 -11.42 -17.05 31.64
C ASN A 323 -10.70 -15.71 31.74
N LEU A 324 -10.59 -15.19 32.97
CA LEU A 324 -9.79 -14.01 33.31
C LEU A 324 -8.27 -14.26 33.27
N LYS A 325 -7.86 -15.49 32.92
CA LYS A 325 -6.47 -15.95 32.87
C LYS A 325 -6.15 -16.44 31.46
N SER A 326 -4.91 -16.85 31.20
CA SER A 326 -4.60 -17.54 29.94
C SER A 326 -5.33 -18.90 29.88
N ALA A 327 -5.75 -19.25 28.67
CA ALA A 327 -6.22 -20.58 28.33
C ALA A 327 -5.55 -21.04 27.03
N VAL A 328 -5.39 -22.35 26.88
CA VAL A 328 -4.77 -22.98 25.71
C VAL A 328 -5.56 -24.17 25.18
N ASP A 329 -5.37 -24.47 23.90
CA ASP A 329 -5.86 -25.67 23.21
C ASP A 329 -7.36 -25.93 23.39
N THR A 330 -7.75 -26.99 24.11
CA THR A 330 -9.15 -27.39 24.28
C THR A 330 -9.98 -26.37 25.04
N ASP A 331 -9.34 -25.55 25.89
CA ASP A 331 -10.00 -24.50 26.65
C ASP A 331 -10.27 -23.24 25.79
N CYS A 332 -9.74 -23.23 24.57
CA CYS A 332 -9.92 -22.21 23.55
C CYS A 332 -10.72 -22.75 22.37
N SER A 333 -12.01 -23.01 22.61
CA SER A 333 -12.92 -23.68 21.67
C SER A 333 -13.79 -22.73 20.83
N THR A 334 -14.00 -21.49 21.28
CA THR A 334 -14.77 -20.47 20.54
C THR A 334 -13.86 -19.62 19.67
N ASP A 335 -13.23 -18.61 20.26
CA ASP A 335 -12.32 -17.68 19.60
C ASP A 335 -10.91 -17.90 20.14
N TYR A 336 -9.95 -17.95 19.22
CA TYR A 336 -8.57 -18.19 19.55
C TYR A 336 -7.66 -17.67 18.45
N ILE A 337 -6.42 -17.36 18.81
CA ILE A 337 -5.34 -17.31 17.85
C ILE A 337 -4.69 -18.68 17.75
N ASN A 338 -4.40 -19.13 16.53
CA ASN A 338 -3.63 -20.35 16.31
C ASN A 338 -2.17 -19.99 16.01
N ILE A 339 -1.26 -20.38 16.89
CA ILE A 339 0.18 -20.28 16.68
C ILE A 339 0.73 -21.71 16.56
N PRO A 340 1.02 -22.19 15.34
CA PRO A 340 1.47 -23.57 15.15
C PRO A 340 2.83 -23.79 15.80
N ASN A 341 3.04 -24.97 16.38
CA ASN A 341 4.28 -25.35 17.06
C ASN A 341 4.76 -24.31 18.11
N ALA A 342 3.81 -23.67 18.79
CA ALA A 342 4.15 -22.77 19.88
C ALA A 342 4.57 -23.55 21.12
N SER A 343 5.55 -23.01 21.85
CA SER A 343 6.12 -23.57 23.08
C SER A 343 6.45 -22.43 24.03
N ASN A 344 6.68 -22.74 25.31
CA ASN A 344 7.09 -21.74 26.31
C ASN A 344 8.54 -21.24 26.17
N THR A 345 9.32 -21.85 25.28
CA THR A 345 10.73 -21.52 25.02
C THR A 345 11.07 -21.90 23.59
N CYS A 346 11.96 -21.16 22.91
CA CYS A 346 12.29 -21.50 21.52
C CYS A 346 12.87 -22.92 21.38
N GLY A 347 12.11 -23.80 20.74
CA GLY A 347 12.49 -25.20 20.55
C GLY A 347 12.07 -26.15 21.66
N GLY A 348 11.14 -25.74 22.54
CA GLY A 348 10.51 -26.62 23.50
C GLY A 348 9.79 -27.80 22.84
N ALA A 349 9.79 -28.95 23.53
CA ALA A 349 9.12 -30.17 23.06
C ALA A 349 7.60 -30.18 23.35
N ASN A 350 7.17 -29.43 24.36
CA ASN A 350 5.76 -29.26 24.69
C ASN A 350 5.17 -28.20 23.77
N LEU A 351 4.15 -28.60 23.00
CA LEU A 351 3.52 -27.74 22.01
C LEU A 351 2.06 -27.49 22.35
N SER A 352 1.66 -26.24 22.22
CA SER A 352 0.27 -25.79 22.18
C SER A 352 0.03 -25.02 20.89
N GLN A 353 -1.22 -24.95 20.46
CA GLN A 353 -1.56 -24.33 19.18
C GLN A 353 -2.60 -23.23 19.33
N ARG A 354 -3.57 -23.38 20.25
CA ARG A 354 -4.63 -22.37 20.41
C ARG A 354 -4.41 -21.58 21.68
N PHE A 355 -4.59 -20.27 21.60
CA PHE A 355 -4.42 -19.35 22.72
C PHE A 355 -5.61 -18.39 22.77
N CYS A 356 -6.14 -18.18 23.98
CA CYS A 356 -7.26 -17.30 24.24
C CYS A 356 -7.19 -16.75 25.67
N SER A 357 -7.80 -15.60 25.90
CA SER A 357 -7.93 -14.97 27.22
C SER A 357 -8.89 -13.79 27.17
N LYS A 358 -9.57 -13.52 28.29
CA LYS A 358 -10.43 -12.33 28.43
C LYS A 358 -9.70 -11.08 28.95
N MET A 359 -8.53 -11.22 29.59
CA MET A 359 -7.90 -10.13 30.37
C MET A 359 -6.48 -9.75 29.94
N GLY A 360 -6.16 -9.76 28.65
CA GLY A 360 -4.85 -9.26 28.18
C GLY A 360 -3.68 -10.21 28.45
N ILE A 361 -3.94 -11.45 28.89
CA ILE A 361 -2.91 -12.40 29.28
C ILE A 361 -2.69 -13.41 28.16
N LEU A 362 -1.57 -13.29 27.46
CA LEU A 362 -1.09 -14.35 26.57
C LEU A 362 -0.15 -15.25 27.36
N GLY A 363 -0.48 -16.53 27.46
CA GLY A 363 0.39 -17.48 28.12
C GLY A 363 0.32 -18.89 27.57
N PHE A 364 1.41 -19.63 27.76
CA PHE A 364 1.57 -21.00 27.28
C PHE A 364 0.83 -22.04 28.13
N PHE A 365 0.50 -21.70 29.38
CA PHE A 365 -0.20 -22.60 30.29
C PHE A 365 -1.60 -22.10 30.57
N ASN A 366 -2.52 -23.02 30.89
CA ASN A 366 -3.79 -22.66 31.47
C ASN A 366 -3.62 -21.96 32.83
N ASN A 367 -4.48 -21.00 33.11
CA ASN A 367 -4.56 -20.28 34.38
C ASN A 367 -3.31 -19.46 34.76
N ALA A 368 -2.49 -19.03 33.79
CA ALA A 368 -1.41 -18.10 34.09
C ALA A 368 -2.00 -16.72 34.45
N ASN A 369 -1.45 -16.10 35.49
CA ASN A 369 -1.87 -14.78 35.99
C ASN A 369 -1.03 -13.63 35.40
N ALA A 370 -0.08 -13.95 34.52
CA ALA A 370 0.83 -13.02 33.88
C ALA A 370 1.21 -13.55 32.50
N ASN A 371 1.65 -12.65 31.61
CA ASN A 371 2.14 -13.03 30.30
C ASN A 371 3.31 -14.00 30.43
N THR A 372 3.29 -15.06 29.64
CA THR A 372 4.42 -15.99 29.53
C THR A 372 4.87 -16.05 28.07
N GLU A 373 6.13 -16.41 27.86
CA GLU A 373 6.68 -16.47 26.51
C GLU A 373 5.91 -17.48 25.66
N VAL A 374 5.51 -17.06 24.46
CA VAL A 374 4.96 -17.94 23.44
C VAL A 374 5.89 -17.88 22.24
N CYS A 375 6.54 -19.00 21.95
CA CYS A 375 7.60 -19.10 20.95
C CYS A 375 7.22 -20.12 19.88
N CYS A 376 7.11 -19.69 18.62
CA CYS A 376 6.90 -20.56 17.47
C CYS A 376 8.24 -20.94 16.86
N LYS A 377 8.52 -22.24 16.78
CA LYS A 377 9.67 -22.77 16.04
C LYS A 377 9.26 -23.07 14.59
N TYR A 378 10.12 -22.69 13.66
CA TYR A 378 9.96 -23.09 12.26
C TYR A 378 10.21 -24.59 12.12
N ASN A 379 9.25 -25.32 11.53
CA ASN A 379 9.51 -26.67 11.04
C ASN A 379 10.42 -26.55 9.81
N TYR A 380 11.52 -27.30 9.82
CA TYR A 380 12.47 -27.38 8.71
C TYR A 380 11.91 -28.16 7.53
#